data_AF-A0A496QI64-F1
#
_entry.id   AF-A0A496QI64-F1
#
_cell.length_a   1.000
_cell.length_b   1.000
_cell.length_c   1.000
_cell.angle_alpha   90.00
_cell.angle_beta   90.00
_cell.angle_gamma   90.00
#
_symmetry.space_group_name_H-M   'P 1'
#
loop_
_entity.id
_entity.type
_entity.pdbx_description
1 polymer ?
#
loop_
_entity_poly.entity_id
_entity_poly.type
_entity_poly.pdbx_seq_one_letter_code
_entity_poly.pdbx_strand_id
1 'polypeptide(L)'
;MRHDTMQNTMLGLWEHSLGCALTSRLMAKRKGLKDYDDVYAAGLLHDIGKIILFLEFPKEYKETMNEAEFKEITIVEAERDHFVTNHADIGSWLAEKWLFPRNLIEVIKYHHKPHLSKNAPIETAIVHLADIFMRANGVGFAGDPFVPAVNPVAFETLKLSETDIKEILEEMEDSLEVTEELSL
;
A
#
# COMPACT_ATOMS: atom_id res chain seq x y z
N MET A 1 25.82 -1.05 11.31
CA MET A 1 24.84 -0.54 12.31
C MET A 1 23.92 0.56 11.77
N ARG A 2 24.37 1.69 11.18
CA ARG A 2 23.42 2.68 10.58
C ARG A 2 22.87 2.29 9.19
N HIS A 3 23.64 1.54 8.40
CA HIS A 3 23.21 1.09 7.06
C HIS A 3 22.19 -0.05 7.10
N ASP A 4 22.24 -0.91 8.12
CA ASP A 4 21.44 -2.13 8.19
C ASP A 4 19.94 -1.86 8.38
N THR A 5 19.56 -0.87 9.22
CA THR A 5 18.15 -0.58 9.48
C THR A 5 17.44 -0.01 8.25
N MET A 6 18.08 0.91 7.52
CA MET A 6 17.49 1.52 6.32
C MET A 6 17.38 0.52 5.17
N GLN A 7 18.39 -0.36 4.99
CA GLN A 7 18.32 -1.43 4.00
C GLN A 7 17.19 -2.42 4.31
N ASN A 8 17.03 -2.80 5.58
CA ASN A 8 15.95 -3.70 5.98
C ASN A 8 14.57 -3.07 5.79
N THR A 9 14.39 -1.79 6.10
CA THR A 9 13.11 -1.10 5.88
C THR A 9 12.80 -0.95 4.40
N MET A 10 13.79 -0.66 3.56
CA MET A 10 13.60 -0.60 2.11
C MET A 10 13.25 -1.97 1.50
N LEU A 11 13.85 -3.05 2.01
CA LEU A 11 13.50 -4.41 1.62
C LEU A 11 12.06 -4.74 2.04
N GLY A 12 11.69 -4.44 3.30
CA GLY A 12 10.32 -4.63 3.78
C GLY A 12 9.29 -3.82 3.00
N LEU A 13 9.62 -2.59 2.58
CA LEU A 13 8.78 -1.79 1.68
C LEU A 13 8.60 -2.45 0.31
N TRP A 14 9.67 -3.03 -0.25
CA TRP A 14 9.59 -3.75 -1.52
C TRP A 14 8.71 -5.00 -1.43
N GLU A 15 8.91 -5.83 -0.40
CA GLU A 15 8.10 -7.03 -0.13
C GLU A 15 6.62 -6.67 0.04
N HIS A 16 6.34 -5.64 0.84
CA HIS A 16 4.99 -5.12 1.04
C HIS A 16 4.36 -4.66 -0.28
N SER A 17 5.09 -3.87 -1.07
CA SER A 17 4.61 -3.35 -2.35
C SER A 17 4.36 -4.47 -3.37
N LEU A 18 5.22 -5.47 -3.41
CA LEU A 18 5.07 -6.64 -4.28
C LEU A 18 3.86 -7.48 -3.88
N GLY A 19 3.68 -7.74 -2.58
CA GLY A 19 2.50 -8.41 -2.06
C GLY A 19 1.22 -7.66 -2.40
N CYS A 20 1.20 -6.34 -2.19
CA CYS A 20 0.08 -5.49 -2.57
C CYS A 20 -0.22 -5.58 -4.08
N ALA A 21 0.81 -5.59 -4.92
CA ALA A 21 0.66 -5.71 -6.37
C ALA A 21 0.00 -7.05 -6.76
N LEU A 22 0.49 -8.16 -6.22
CA LEU A 22 -0.04 -9.50 -6.49
C LEU A 22 -1.48 -9.65 -6.02
N THR A 23 -1.78 -9.25 -4.78
CA THR A 23 -3.12 -9.26 -4.21
C THR A 23 -4.07 -8.35 -4.99
N SER A 24 -3.60 -7.17 -5.40
CA SER A 24 -4.40 -6.25 -6.22
C SER A 24 -4.75 -6.86 -7.58
N ARG A 25 -3.80 -7.51 -8.23
CA ARG A 25 -4.02 -8.22 -9.51
C ARG A 25 -4.99 -9.37 -9.36
N LEU A 26 -4.86 -10.16 -8.30
CA LEU A 26 -5.75 -11.26 -7.97
C LEU A 26 -7.20 -10.76 -7.82
N MET A 27 -7.40 -9.75 -6.98
CA MET A 27 -8.72 -9.16 -6.75
C MET A 27 -9.32 -8.55 -8.02
N ALA A 28 -8.50 -7.86 -8.82
CA ALA A 28 -8.93 -7.31 -10.11
C ALA A 28 -9.38 -8.40 -11.10
N LYS A 29 -8.68 -9.53 -11.16
CA LYS A 29 -9.06 -10.69 -11.97
C LYS A 29 -10.39 -11.29 -11.51
N ARG A 30 -10.56 -11.52 -10.20
CA ARG A 30 -11.83 -12.01 -9.62
C ARG A 30 -13.00 -11.06 -9.95
N LYS A 31 -12.74 -9.76 -9.95
CA LYS A 31 -13.74 -8.74 -10.31
C LYS A 31 -14.04 -8.66 -11.81
N GLY A 32 -13.26 -9.34 -12.65
CA GLY A 32 -13.44 -9.35 -14.11
C GLY A 32 -12.96 -8.07 -14.79
N LEU A 33 -12.07 -7.30 -14.15
CA LEU A 33 -11.45 -6.13 -14.77
C LEU A 33 -10.54 -6.57 -15.93
N LYS A 34 -10.48 -5.78 -17.00
CA LYS A 34 -9.63 -6.09 -18.17
C LYS A 34 -8.20 -5.57 -18.01
N ASP A 35 -8.05 -4.57 -17.17
CA ASP A 35 -6.86 -3.79 -16.83
C ASP A 35 -6.25 -4.24 -15.50
N TYR A 36 -6.34 -5.54 -15.17
CA TYR A 36 -5.78 -6.09 -13.93
C TYR A 36 -4.26 -5.87 -13.79
N ASP A 37 -3.54 -5.69 -14.90
CA ASP A 37 -2.10 -5.38 -14.89
C ASP A 37 -1.83 -3.90 -14.53
N ASP A 38 -2.76 -2.99 -14.83
CA ASP A 38 -2.69 -1.59 -14.38
C ASP A 38 -2.97 -1.52 -12.87
N VAL A 39 -3.89 -2.35 -12.37
CA VAL A 39 -4.19 -2.48 -10.94
C VAL A 39 -3.02 -3.12 -10.18
N TYR A 40 -2.31 -4.09 -10.79
CA TYR A 40 -1.02 -4.60 -10.27
C TYR A 40 0.00 -3.47 -10.12
N ALA A 41 0.19 -2.65 -11.16
CA ALA A 41 1.12 -1.53 -11.11
C ALA A 41 0.72 -0.49 -10.05
N ALA A 42 -0.58 -0.25 -9.87
CA ALA A 42 -1.08 0.62 -8.81
C ALA A 42 -0.77 0.08 -7.40
N GLY A 43 -0.96 -1.23 -7.18
CA GLY A 43 -0.56 -1.89 -5.93
C GLY A 43 0.95 -1.82 -5.68
N LEU A 44 1.77 -1.96 -6.72
CA LEU A 44 3.24 -1.86 -6.60
C LEU A 44 3.71 -0.43 -6.26
N LEU A 45 3.01 0.58 -6.78
CA LEU A 45 3.45 1.99 -6.71
C LEU A 45 2.76 2.80 -5.62
N HIS A 46 1.77 2.24 -4.91
CA HIS A 46 0.92 2.99 -3.98
C HIS A 46 1.73 3.73 -2.89
N ASP A 47 2.80 3.10 -2.40
CA ASP A 47 3.65 3.60 -1.32
C ASP A 47 4.96 4.25 -1.82
N ILE A 48 5.08 4.57 -3.13
CA ILE A 48 6.32 5.13 -3.70
C ILE A 48 6.78 6.43 -3.02
N GLY A 49 5.86 7.19 -2.41
CA GLY A 49 6.21 8.37 -1.63
C GLY A 49 7.06 8.08 -0.39
N LYS A 50 6.98 6.88 0.19
CA LYS A 50 7.83 6.46 1.32
C LYS A 50 9.30 6.40 0.90
N ILE A 51 9.59 5.97 -0.33
CA ILE A 51 10.96 5.93 -0.87
C ILE A 51 11.57 7.34 -0.84
N ILE A 52 10.82 8.35 -1.25
CA ILE A 52 11.28 9.75 -1.25
C ILE A 52 11.56 10.20 0.19
N LEU A 53 10.66 9.91 1.11
CA LEU A 53 10.82 10.26 2.53
C LEU A 53 12.04 9.56 3.16
N PHE A 54 12.27 8.28 2.86
CA PHE A 54 13.44 7.54 3.35
C PHE A 54 14.77 8.07 2.81
N LEU A 55 14.82 8.47 1.54
CA LEU A 55 16.05 8.91 0.90
C LEU A 55 16.42 10.36 1.26
N GLU A 56 15.43 11.25 1.24
CA GLU A 56 15.66 12.69 1.44
C GLU A 56 15.63 13.10 2.92
N PHE A 57 14.84 12.41 3.74
CA PHE A 57 14.62 12.75 5.15
C PHE A 57 14.83 11.55 6.10
N PRO A 58 15.96 10.81 6.02
CA PRO A 58 16.15 9.55 6.73
C PRO A 58 16.10 9.69 8.26
N LYS A 59 16.50 10.85 8.81
CA LYS A 59 16.51 11.07 10.26
C LYS A 59 15.10 11.39 10.76
N GLU A 60 14.44 12.33 10.10
CA GLU A 60 13.08 12.79 10.37
C GLU A 60 12.08 11.65 10.19
N TYR A 61 12.24 10.84 9.15
CA TYR A 61 11.37 9.69 8.92
C TYR A 61 11.57 8.60 9.98
N LYS A 62 12.80 8.43 10.49
CA LYS A 62 13.03 7.57 11.65
C LYS A 62 12.33 8.09 12.91
N GLU A 63 12.38 9.40 13.15
CA GLU A 63 11.66 10.03 14.25
C GLU A 63 10.14 9.84 14.08
N THR A 64 9.64 9.96 12.86
CA THR A 64 8.24 9.72 12.48
C THR A 64 7.80 8.28 12.77
N MET A 65 8.62 7.28 12.42
CA MET A 65 8.34 5.87 12.75
C MET A 65 8.31 5.63 14.26
N ASN A 66 9.25 6.20 15.02
CA ASN A 66 9.27 6.09 16.48
C ASN A 66 8.03 6.77 17.10
N GLU A 67 7.58 7.88 16.52
CA GLU A 67 6.39 8.60 16.97
C GLU A 67 5.11 7.80 16.70
N ALA A 68 5.00 7.16 15.53
CA ALA A 68 3.90 6.27 15.20
C ALA A 68 3.78 5.13 16.23
N GLU A 69 4.91 4.49 16.57
CA GLU A 69 4.97 3.45 17.59
C GLU A 69 4.62 3.98 18.99
N PHE A 70 5.21 5.11 19.41
CA PHE A 70 5.00 5.67 20.74
C PHE A 70 3.57 6.18 20.98
N LYS A 71 2.95 6.79 19.96
CA LYS A 71 1.58 7.33 20.04
C LYS A 71 0.49 6.31 19.69
N GLU A 72 0.88 5.11 19.23
CA GLU A 72 -0.04 4.09 18.73
C GLU A 72 -0.93 4.57 17.56
N ILE A 73 -0.32 5.26 16.59
CA ILE A 73 -1.01 5.81 15.40
C ILE A 73 -0.42 5.27 14.10
N THR A 74 -1.15 5.39 13.00
CA THR A 74 -0.67 4.94 11.67
C THR A 74 0.50 5.80 11.18
N ILE A 75 1.37 5.26 10.29
CA ILE A 75 2.48 6.07 9.75
C ILE A 75 1.95 7.30 9.00
N VAL A 76 0.80 7.18 8.34
CA VAL A 76 0.14 8.27 7.59
C VAL A 76 -0.21 9.44 8.53
N GLU A 77 -0.62 9.14 9.76
CA GLU A 77 -0.93 10.15 10.77
C GLU A 77 0.35 10.78 11.33
N ALA A 78 1.35 9.97 11.66
CA ALA A 78 2.65 10.47 12.11
C ALA A 78 3.35 11.34 11.06
N GLU A 79 3.30 10.96 9.79
CA GLU A 79 3.84 11.75 8.69
C GLU A 79 3.14 13.11 8.56
N ARG A 80 1.82 13.16 8.77
CA ARG A 80 1.07 14.42 8.76
C ARG A 80 1.47 15.33 9.92
N ASP A 81 1.68 14.76 11.10
CA ASP A 81 2.15 15.49 12.28
C ASP A 81 3.56 16.08 12.04
N HIS A 82 4.45 15.30 11.41
CA HIS A 82 5.86 15.67 11.25
C HIS A 82 6.15 16.52 10.00
N PHE A 83 5.60 16.15 8.85
CA PHE A 83 5.90 16.76 7.54
C PHE A 83 4.78 17.65 7.00
N VAL A 84 3.62 17.70 7.66
CA VAL A 84 2.40 18.40 7.15
C VAL A 84 1.91 17.83 5.80
N THR A 85 2.35 16.62 5.46
CA THR A 85 2.01 15.86 4.25
C THR A 85 2.10 14.37 4.57
N ASN A 86 1.91 13.48 3.60
CA ASN A 86 2.12 12.04 3.78
C ASN A 86 2.64 11.40 2.49
N HIS A 87 3.04 10.13 2.56
CA HIS A 87 3.57 9.40 1.42
C HIS A 87 2.58 9.28 0.27
N ALA A 88 1.27 9.17 0.51
CA ALA A 88 0.28 9.11 -0.56
C ALA A 88 0.22 10.45 -1.33
N ASP A 89 0.29 11.57 -0.61
CA ASP A 89 0.35 12.91 -1.20
C ASP A 89 1.65 13.11 -2.00
N ILE A 90 2.80 12.71 -1.45
CA ILE A 90 4.11 12.79 -2.14
C ILE A 90 4.17 11.87 -3.36
N GLY A 91 3.70 10.63 -3.22
CA GLY A 91 3.68 9.64 -4.30
C GLY A 91 2.80 10.09 -5.46
N SER A 92 1.63 10.65 -5.16
CA SER A 92 0.74 11.21 -6.19
C SER A 92 1.38 12.37 -6.94
N TRP A 93 2.05 13.28 -6.23
CA TRP A 93 2.78 14.40 -6.82
C TRP A 93 3.91 13.91 -7.73
N LEU A 94 4.66 12.88 -7.30
CA LEU A 94 5.70 12.27 -8.12
C LEU A 94 5.13 11.64 -9.40
N ALA A 95 4.05 10.87 -9.26
CA ALA A 95 3.35 10.24 -10.38
C ALA A 95 2.82 11.26 -11.41
N GLU A 96 2.33 12.41 -10.95
CA GLU A 96 1.97 13.54 -11.83
C GLU A 96 3.17 14.08 -12.61
N LYS A 97 4.34 14.22 -11.97
CA LYS A 97 5.57 14.68 -12.64
C LYS A 97 6.09 13.69 -13.66
N TRP A 98 5.86 12.40 -13.44
CA TRP A 98 6.21 11.34 -14.39
C TRP A 98 5.17 11.12 -15.49
N LEU A 99 4.10 11.93 -15.52
CA LEU A 99 3.04 11.87 -16.52
C LEU A 99 2.32 10.51 -16.54
N PHE A 100 2.16 9.89 -15.38
CA PHE A 100 1.40 8.65 -15.25
C PHE A 100 -0.09 8.85 -15.54
N PRO A 101 -0.82 7.78 -15.91
CA PRO A 101 -2.25 7.86 -16.14
C PRO A 101 -3.00 8.38 -14.92
N ARG A 102 -4.06 9.17 -15.15
CA ARG A 102 -4.86 9.79 -14.08
C ARG A 102 -5.39 8.78 -13.06
N ASN A 103 -5.84 7.61 -13.53
CA ASN A 103 -6.36 6.56 -12.67
C ASN A 103 -5.29 6.06 -11.69
N LEU A 104 -4.05 5.84 -12.16
CA LEU A 104 -2.94 5.43 -11.31
C LEU A 104 -2.58 6.51 -10.27
N ILE A 105 -2.49 7.77 -10.69
CA ILE A 105 -2.24 8.91 -9.78
C ILE A 105 -3.30 8.94 -8.68
N GLU A 106 -4.55 8.70 -9.04
CA GLU A 106 -5.67 8.74 -8.10
C GLU A 106 -5.66 7.59 -7.10
N VAL A 107 -5.30 6.38 -7.54
CA VAL A 107 -5.12 5.24 -6.64
C VAL A 107 -4.00 5.51 -5.64
N ILE A 108 -2.84 6.00 -6.12
CA ILE A 108 -1.73 6.39 -5.24
C ILE A 108 -2.18 7.47 -4.24
N LYS A 109 -2.95 8.48 -4.67
CA LYS A 109 -3.42 9.55 -3.79
C LYS A 109 -4.37 9.06 -2.70
N TYR A 110 -5.29 8.16 -3.05
CA TYR A 110 -6.47 7.87 -2.23
C TYR A 110 -6.53 6.44 -1.71
N HIS A 111 -5.47 5.63 -1.81
CA HIS A 111 -5.48 4.28 -1.22
C HIS A 111 -5.79 4.27 0.29
N HIS A 112 -5.41 5.31 1.06
CA HIS A 112 -5.85 5.46 2.46
C HIS A 112 -7.25 6.06 2.65
N LYS A 113 -7.86 6.59 1.58
CA LYS A 113 -9.15 7.31 1.60
C LYS A 113 -9.98 6.98 0.34
N PRO A 114 -10.35 5.71 0.12
CA PRO A 114 -10.94 5.26 -1.14
C PRO A 114 -12.26 5.98 -1.50
N HIS A 115 -13.01 6.44 -0.50
CA HIS A 115 -14.23 7.25 -0.67
C HIS A 115 -14.03 8.59 -1.39
N LEU A 116 -12.78 9.07 -1.52
CA LEU A 116 -12.45 10.29 -2.27
C LEU A 116 -12.13 10.02 -3.75
N SER A 117 -11.92 8.75 -4.13
CA SER A 117 -11.66 8.34 -5.51
C SER A 117 -12.95 8.37 -6.34
N LYS A 118 -12.90 9.05 -7.48
CA LYS A 118 -13.99 9.29 -8.42
C LYS A 118 -13.71 8.72 -9.81
N ASN A 119 -12.46 8.78 -10.29
CA ASN A 119 -12.10 8.30 -11.62
C ASN A 119 -11.66 6.82 -11.61
N ALA A 120 -11.14 6.32 -10.48
CA ALA A 120 -10.69 4.94 -10.33
C ALA A 120 -11.19 4.29 -9.02
N PRO A 121 -12.50 4.34 -8.71
CA PRO A 121 -13.02 3.92 -7.40
C PRO A 121 -12.85 2.41 -7.13
N ILE A 122 -12.93 1.57 -8.15
CA ILE A 122 -12.81 0.12 -8.00
C ILE A 122 -11.34 -0.25 -7.74
N GLU A 123 -10.43 0.29 -8.53
CA GLU A 123 -8.99 0.10 -8.45
C GLU A 123 -8.46 0.63 -7.10
N THR A 124 -8.96 1.79 -6.67
CA THR A 124 -8.58 2.37 -5.37
C THR A 124 -9.09 1.50 -4.22
N ALA A 125 -10.31 0.98 -4.30
CA ALA A 125 -10.84 0.06 -3.30
C ALA A 125 -10.06 -1.26 -3.25
N ILE A 126 -9.62 -1.78 -4.41
CA ILE A 126 -8.77 -2.99 -4.48
C ILE A 126 -7.44 -2.73 -3.79
N VAL A 127 -6.72 -1.67 -4.16
CA VAL A 127 -5.41 -1.37 -3.57
C VAL A 127 -5.53 -1.06 -2.08
N HIS A 128 -6.60 -0.38 -1.65
CA HIS A 128 -6.88 -0.16 -0.22
C HIS A 128 -7.01 -1.47 0.57
N LEU A 129 -7.77 -2.44 0.06
CA LEU A 129 -7.92 -3.72 0.73
C LEU A 129 -6.64 -4.56 0.68
N ALA A 130 -5.96 -4.57 -0.47
CA ALA A 130 -4.68 -5.25 -0.61
C ALA A 130 -3.65 -4.74 0.41
N ASP A 131 -3.50 -3.42 0.53
CA ASP A 131 -2.64 -2.76 1.52
C ASP A 131 -2.93 -3.24 2.95
N ILE A 132 -4.21 -3.24 3.35
CA ILE A 132 -4.64 -3.70 4.66
C ILE A 132 -4.39 -5.20 4.87
N PHE A 133 -4.68 -6.04 3.88
CA PHE A 133 -4.49 -7.49 3.98
C PHE A 133 -3.01 -7.84 4.12
N MET A 134 -2.13 -7.18 3.37
CA MET A 134 -0.68 -7.37 3.49
C MET A 134 -0.17 -6.96 4.88
N ARG A 135 -0.63 -5.81 5.40
CA ARG A 135 -0.28 -5.34 6.76
C ARG A 135 -0.79 -6.30 7.83
N ALA A 136 -2.03 -6.77 7.71
CA ALA A 136 -2.64 -7.69 8.68
C ALA A 136 -1.92 -9.05 8.74
N ASN A 137 -1.31 -9.49 7.64
CA ASN A 137 -0.52 -10.71 7.57
C ASN A 137 0.97 -10.50 7.93
N GLY A 138 1.37 -9.29 8.33
CA GLY A 138 2.74 -8.99 8.73
C GLY A 138 3.76 -9.05 7.59
N VAL A 139 3.32 -8.95 6.34
CA VAL A 139 4.19 -9.08 5.17
C VAL A 139 4.84 -7.74 4.84
N GLY A 140 6.18 -7.73 4.94
CA GLY A 140 7.01 -6.55 4.69
C GLY A 140 6.84 -5.48 5.77
N PHE A 141 7.90 -5.22 6.56
CA PHE A 141 7.89 -4.10 7.51
C PHE A 141 8.34 -2.80 6.82
N ALA A 142 7.37 -2.00 6.38
CA ALA A 142 7.61 -0.71 5.73
C ALA A 142 7.64 0.50 6.70
N GLY A 143 7.80 0.26 8.00
CA GLY A 143 7.70 1.31 9.02
C GLY A 143 6.28 1.58 9.52
N ASP A 144 5.36 0.64 9.29
CA ASP A 144 3.95 0.72 9.68
C ASP A 144 3.63 -0.28 10.80
N PRO A 145 3.61 0.16 12.06
CA PRO A 145 3.36 -0.74 13.18
C PRO A 145 1.88 -1.15 13.32
N PHE A 146 0.94 -0.45 12.65
CA PHE A 146 -0.49 -0.65 12.85
C PHE A 146 -1.24 -0.87 11.53
N VAL A 147 -2.23 -1.76 11.58
CA VAL A 147 -3.16 -2.01 10.48
C VAL A 147 -4.29 -0.97 10.55
N PRO A 148 -4.48 -0.13 9.52
CA PRO A 148 -5.56 0.84 9.52
C PRO A 148 -6.92 0.14 9.42
N ALA A 149 -7.96 0.79 9.95
CA ALA A 149 -9.32 0.30 9.77
C ALA A 149 -9.73 0.34 8.29
N VAL A 150 -10.44 -0.70 7.84
CA VAL A 150 -10.99 -0.73 6.49
C VAL A 150 -12.02 0.37 6.32
N ASN A 151 -11.93 1.14 5.23
CA ASN A 151 -12.98 2.06 4.86
C ASN A 151 -14.19 1.28 4.29
N PRO A 152 -15.40 1.41 4.86
CA PRO A 152 -16.56 0.62 4.44
C PRO A 152 -16.89 0.74 2.94
N VAL A 153 -16.59 1.90 2.34
CA VAL A 153 -16.80 2.13 0.90
C VAL A 153 -16.04 1.12 0.04
N ALA A 154 -14.90 0.59 0.50
CA ALA A 154 -14.15 -0.42 -0.25
C ALA A 154 -14.95 -1.72 -0.40
N PHE A 155 -15.54 -2.22 0.69
CA PHE A 155 -16.41 -3.40 0.65
C PHE A 155 -17.68 -3.16 -0.17
N GLU A 156 -18.31 -1.99 -0.01
CA GLU A 156 -19.51 -1.62 -0.77
C GLU A 156 -19.24 -1.54 -2.28
N THR A 157 -18.11 -0.94 -2.66
CA THR A 157 -17.68 -0.78 -4.06
C THR A 157 -17.39 -2.14 -4.69
N LEU A 158 -16.72 -3.02 -3.95
CA LEU A 158 -16.30 -4.33 -4.47
C LEU A 158 -17.37 -5.40 -4.31
N LYS A 159 -18.41 -5.18 -3.48
CA LYS A 159 -19.49 -6.12 -3.21
C LYS A 159 -18.99 -7.50 -2.79
N LEU A 160 -17.95 -7.53 -1.95
CA LEU A 160 -17.34 -8.76 -1.45
C LEU A 160 -18.20 -9.34 -0.33
N SER A 161 -18.46 -10.64 -0.40
CA SER A 161 -19.00 -11.43 0.70
C SER A 161 -17.88 -11.89 1.65
N GLU A 162 -18.25 -12.40 2.83
CA GLU A 162 -17.28 -13.02 3.74
C GLU A 162 -16.54 -14.20 3.10
N THR A 163 -17.22 -14.97 2.25
CA THR A 163 -16.61 -16.07 1.49
C THR A 163 -15.58 -15.54 0.50
N ASP A 164 -15.91 -14.46 -0.24
CA ASP A 164 -14.97 -13.87 -1.18
C ASP A 164 -13.70 -13.38 -0.48
N ILE A 165 -13.84 -12.80 0.73
CA ILE A 165 -12.70 -12.32 1.52
C ILE A 165 -11.82 -13.49 1.96
N LYS A 166 -12.42 -14.58 2.47
CA LYS A 166 -11.65 -15.77 2.87
C LYS A 166 -10.87 -16.36 1.70
N GLU A 167 -11.52 -16.55 0.56
CA GLU A 167 -10.86 -17.07 -0.64
C GLU A 167 -9.75 -16.13 -1.14
N ILE A 168 -9.94 -14.81 -1.09
CA ILE A 168 -8.88 -13.85 -1.43
C ILE A 168 -7.68 -13.98 -0.49
N LEU A 169 -7.90 -14.15 0.81
CA LEU A 169 -6.83 -14.31 1.79
C LEU A 169 -6.07 -15.61 1.59
N GLU A 170 -6.76 -16.73 1.35
CA GLU A 170 -6.16 -18.03 1.04
C GLU A 170 -5.31 -17.95 -0.25
N GLU A 171 -5.88 -17.43 -1.36
CA GLU A 171 -5.17 -17.29 -2.64
C GLU A 171 -3.98 -16.31 -2.54
N MET A 172 -4.08 -15.29 -1.67
CA MET A 172 -3.00 -14.35 -1.38
C MET A 172 -1.85 -15.05 -0.65
N GLU A 173 -2.13 -15.81 0.41
CA GLU A 173 -1.12 -16.59 1.15
C GLU A 173 -0.37 -17.54 0.21
N ASP A 174 -1.10 -18.32 -0.60
CA ASP A 174 -0.51 -19.21 -1.61
C ASP A 174 0.40 -18.46 -2.60
N SER A 175 -0.01 -17.27 -3.03
CA SER A 175 0.76 -16.46 -3.99
C SER A 175 2.06 -15.94 -3.38
N LEU A 176 2.08 -15.66 -2.08
CA LEU A 176 3.23 -15.12 -1.37
C LEU A 176 4.29 -16.20 -1.11
N GLU A 177 3.88 -17.41 -0.73
CA GLU A 177 4.79 -18.55 -0.54
C GLU A 177 5.61 -18.82 -1.81
N VAL A 178 4.95 -18.80 -2.98
CA VAL A 178 5.62 -18.99 -4.28
C VAL A 178 6.65 -17.88 -4.56
N THR A 179 6.37 -16.63 -4.18
CA THR A 179 7.35 -15.54 -4.37
C THR A 179 8.52 -15.60 -3.42
N GLU A 180 8.33 -16.04 -2.18
CA GLU A 180 9.44 -16.24 -1.24
C GLU A 180 10.42 -17.29 -1.77
N GLU A 181 9.92 -18.40 -2.32
CA GLU A 181 10.73 -19.45 -2.95
C GLU A 181 11.55 -18.97 -4.16
N LEU A 182 11.07 -17.94 -4.88
CA LEU A 182 11.76 -17.36 -6.05
C LEU A 182 12.76 -16.26 -5.70
N SER A 183 12.71 -15.76 -4.45
CA SER A 183 13.56 -14.67 -3.95
C SER A 183 14.78 -15.15 -3.16
N LEU A 184 14.90 -16.47 -2.96
CA LEU A 184 16.04 -17.19 -2.36
C LEU A 184 16.95 -17.81 -3.44
#